data_AF-A0A970BT56-F1
#
_entry.id   AF-A0A970BT56-F1
#
_cell.length_a   1.000
_cell.length_b   1.000
_cell.length_c   1.000
_cell.angle_alpha   90.00
_cell.angle_beta   90.00
_cell.angle_gamma   90.00
#
_symmetry.space_group_name_H-M   'P 1'
#
loop_
_entity.id
_entity.type
_entity.pdbx_description
1 polymer ?
#
loop_
_entity_poly.entity_id
_entity_poly.type
_entity_poly.pdbx_seq_one_letter_code
_entity_poly.pdbx_strand_id
1 'polypeptide(L)'
;AAGEADAGLPADWPTYRNDAFGFALQLPPDWVYRVFVATPDQPPLGPENIRMHLHLMPAEWAAQQPLPSGPGITPFIVEVSEGSLEAFRQANMEPAESAVLDIGGLAVTWEREAVTDELSLERYIFQHPRNEALRVTFHDPVSGFPERLAAHGWTLDTFKTIMTTFAFFR
;
A
#
# COMPACT_ATOMS: atom_id res chain seq x y z
N ALA A 1 -9.73 29.19 -14.29
CA ALA A 1 -10.30 27.88 -14.62
C ALA A 1 -9.16 26.88 -14.55
N ALA A 2 -9.22 25.98 -13.58
CA ALA A 2 -8.21 24.98 -13.33
C ALA A 2 -8.17 24.00 -14.51
N GLY A 3 -6.98 23.80 -15.08
CA GLY A 3 -6.73 22.62 -15.90
C GLY A 3 -6.56 21.45 -14.95
N GLU A 4 -7.59 20.63 -14.83
CA GLU A 4 -7.42 19.25 -14.39
C GLU A 4 -6.47 18.62 -15.42
N ALA A 5 -5.23 18.39 -14.98
CA ALA A 5 -4.36 17.49 -15.67
C ALA A 5 -5.08 16.14 -15.67
N ASP A 6 -5.63 15.78 -16.82
CA ASP A 6 -5.86 14.41 -17.23
C ASP A 6 -4.50 13.72 -17.11
N ALA A 7 -4.18 13.26 -15.91
CA ALA A 7 -3.03 12.43 -15.61
C ALA A 7 -3.34 11.08 -16.24
N GLY A 8 -3.18 11.04 -17.57
CA GLY A 8 -3.47 9.88 -18.39
C GLY A 8 -2.84 8.66 -17.74
N LEU A 9 -3.69 7.70 -17.39
CA LEU A 9 -3.24 6.39 -16.94
C LEU A 9 -2.16 5.92 -17.91
N PRO A 10 -0.94 5.58 -17.44
CA PRO A 10 0.14 5.19 -18.32
C PRO A 10 -0.27 3.91 -19.04
N ALA A 11 -0.55 4.04 -20.35
CA ALA A 11 -1.22 3.03 -21.18
C ALA A 11 -0.47 1.67 -21.29
N ASP A 12 0.74 1.56 -20.74
CA ASP A 12 1.64 0.43 -20.91
C ASP A 12 2.09 -0.23 -19.60
N TRP A 13 1.49 0.10 -18.44
CA TRP A 13 1.87 -0.55 -17.18
C TRP A 13 1.32 -1.99 -17.07
N PRO A 14 2.18 -3.01 -16.84
CA PRO A 14 1.72 -4.38 -16.61
C PRO A 14 0.80 -4.49 -15.40
N THR A 15 -0.23 -5.32 -15.53
CA THR A 15 -1.17 -5.59 -14.45
C THR A 15 -0.67 -6.70 -13.54
N TYR A 16 -0.51 -6.39 -12.25
CA TYR A 16 -0.48 -7.38 -11.20
C TYR A 16 -1.92 -7.76 -10.84
N ARG A 17 -2.23 -9.06 -10.85
CA ARG A 17 -3.57 -9.58 -10.56
C ARG A 17 -3.49 -10.64 -9.46
N ASN A 18 -4.32 -10.48 -8.43
CA ASN A 18 -4.48 -11.47 -7.37
C ASN A 18 -5.90 -12.04 -7.39
N ASP A 19 -6.07 -13.23 -7.97
CA ASP A 19 -7.38 -13.89 -8.03
C ASP A 19 -7.86 -14.44 -6.68
N ALA A 20 -6.96 -14.69 -5.72
CA ALA A 20 -7.33 -15.22 -4.41
C ALA A 20 -8.13 -14.19 -3.59
N PHE A 21 -7.70 -12.92 -3.62
CA PHE A 21 -8.33 -11.81 -2.91
C PHE A 21 -9.12 -10.86 -3.82
N GLY A 22 -9.21 -11.15 -5.12
CA GLY A 22 -10.12 -10.47 -6.04
C GLY A 22 -9.74 -9.02 -6.37
N PHE A 23 -8.45 -8.68 -6.38
CA PHE A 23 -7.98 -7.33 -6.72
C PHE A 23 -6.87 -7.33 -7.77
N ALA A 24 -6.73 -6.20 -8.46
CA ALA A 24 -5.66 -5.92 -9.40
C ALA A 24 -5.13 -4.50 -9.23
N LEU A 25 -3.91 -4.27 -9.69
CA LEU A 25 -3.26 -2.97 -9.78
C LEU A 25 -2.24 -3.00 -10.92
N GLN A 26 -1.95 -1.86 -11.51
CA GLN A 26 -0.92 -1.71 -12.53
C GLN A 26 0.38 -1.23 -11.88
N LEU A 27 1.50 -1.81 -12.31
CA LEU A 27 2.82 -1.48 -11.80
C LEU A 27 3.68 -0.89 -12.92
N PRO A 28 4.49 0.15 -12.65
CA PRO A 28 5.49 0.62 -13.58
C PRO A 28 6.47 -0.51 -13.97
N PRO A 29 6.96 -0.54 -15.22
CA PRO A 29 7.89 -1.58 -15.68
C PRO A 29 9.26 -1.56 -14.97
N ASP A 30 9.64 -0.42 -14.38
CA ASP A 30 10.86 -0.23 -13.59
C ASP A 30 10.65 -0.43 -12.09
N TRP A 31 9.48 -0.93 -11.68
CA TRP A 31 9.20 -1.36 -10.32
C TRP A 31 9.23 -2.88 -10.22
N VAL A 32 9.75 -3.37 -9.10
CA VAL A 32 9.78 -4.79 -8.79
C VAL A 32 8.91 -5.06 -7.57
N TYR A 33 8.44 -6.31 -7.48
CA TYR A 33 7.64 -6.73 -6.35
C TYR A 33 8.00 -8.13 -5.85
N ARG A 34 7.69 -8.36 -4.57
CA ARG A 34 7.70 -9.69 -3.96
C ARG A 34 6.41 -9.91 -3.19
N VAL A 35 5.89 -11.13 -3.29
CA VAL A 35 4.67 -11.54 -2.61
C VAL A 35 5.03 -12.46 -1.45
N PHE A 36 4.49 -12.15 -0.28
CA PHE A 36 4.52 -12.99 0.90
C PHE A 36 3.08 -13.35 1.25
N VAL A 37 2.81 -14.63 1.46
CA VAL A 37 1.48 -15.13 1.82
C VAL A 37 1.59 -15.83 3.16
N ALA A 38 0.65 -15.57 4.06
CA ALA A 38 0.61 -16.25 5.35
C ALA A 38 0.30 -17.74 5.15
N THR A 39 1.21 -18.60 5.57
CA THR A 39 1.05 -20.06 5.56
C THR A 39 1.41 -20.66 6.92
N PRO A 40 0.80 -21.79 7.33
CA PRO A 40 1.05 -22.38 8.65
C PRO A 40 2.49 -22.85 8.89
N ASP A 41 3.26 -23.07 7.83
CA ASP A 41 4.63 -23.57 7.84
C ASP A 41 5.70 -22.47 7.85
N GLN A 42 5.30 -21.20 7.76
CA GLN A 42 6.20 -20.05 7.80
C GLN A 42 5.96 -19.17 9.02
N PRO A 43 6.95 -18.36 9.45
CA PRO A 43 6.70 -17.31 10.43
C PRO A 43 5.54 -16.41 9.99
N PRO A 44 4.69 -15.96 10.91
CA PRO A 44 3.57 -15.10 10.57
C PRO A 44 4.06 -13.76 10.01
N LEU A 45 3.33 -13.20 9.04
CA LEU A 45 3.60 -11.88 8.48
C LEU A 45 3.33 -10.75 9.48
N GLY A 46 2.56 -11.06 10.53
CA GLY A 46 2.13 -10.17 11.60
C GLY A 46 0.95 -10.81 12.32
N PRO A 47 0.01 -10.02 12.84
CA PRO A 47 -1.26 -10.53 13.37
C PRO A 47 -1.99 -11.51 12.43
N GLU A 48 -2.74 -12.46 13.00
CA GLU A 48 -3.33 -13.60 12.26
C GLU A 48 -4.31 -13.20 11.14
N ASN A 49 -4.88 -12.00 11.23
CA ASN A 49 -5.76 -11.45 10.19
C ASN A 49 -4.99 -11.01 8.93
N ILE A 50 -3.67 -10.86 8.99
CA ILE A 50 -2.85 -10.52 7.82
C ILE A 50 -2.63 -11.78 6.99
N ARG A 51 -3.06 -11.72 5.73
CA ARG A 51 -3.04 -12.87 4.81
C ARG A 51 -1.95 -12.77 3.77
N MET A 52 -1.54 -11.56 3.42
CA MET A 52 -0.58 -11.33 2.35
C MET A 52 0.07 -9.95 2.48
N HIS A 53 1.35 -9.88 2.13
CA HIS A 53 2.04 -8.63 1.81
C HIS A 53 2.57 -8.67 0.38
N LEU A 54 2.33 -7.60 -0.37
CA LEU A 54 2.99 -7.32 -1.64
C LEU A 54 3.95 -6.16 -1.40
N HIS A 55 5.24 -6.45 -1.38
CA HIS A 55 6.28 -5.45 -1.22
C HIS A 55 6.62 -4.88 -2.60
N LEU A 56 6.52 -3.57 -2.74
CA LEU A 56 6.74 -2.81 -3.97
C LEU A 56 7.90 -1.83 -3.77
N MET A 57 8.81 -1.77 -4.74
CA MET A 57 9.88 -0.78 -4.75
C MET A 57 10.42 -0.56 -6.18
N PRO A 58 11.04 0.59 -6.47
CA PRO A 58 11.82 0.77 -7.68
C PRO A 58 12.91 -0.30 -7.83
N ALA A 59 13.22 -0.70 -9.07
CA ALA A 59 14.25 -1.71 -9.36
C ALA A 59 15.64 -1.26 -8.86
N GLU A 60 15.94 0.04 -8.90
CA GLU A 60 17.20 0.59 -8.39
C GLU A 60 17.36 0.43 -6.87
N TRP A 61 16.26 0.41 -6.11
CA TRP A 61 16.28 0.13 -4.67
C TRP A 61 16.56 -1.35 -4.42
N ALA A 62 15.87 -2.21 -5.17
CA ALA A 62 16.07 -3.65 -5.07
C ALA A 62 17.50 -4.09 -5.47
N ALA A 63 18.15 -3.37 -6.38
CA ALA A 63 19.53 -3.62 -6.77
C ALA A 63 20.53 -3.32 -5.63
N GLN A 64 20.24 -2.33 -4.79
CA GLN A 64 21.05 -1.96 -3.63
C GLN A 64 20.76 -2.84 -2.41
N GLN A 65 19.52 -3.33 -2.29
CA GLN A 65 19.06 -4.12 -1.16
C GLN A 65 18.13 -5.26 -1.62
N PRO A 66 18.69 -6.42 -2.02
CA PRO A 66 17.91 -7.52 -2.57
C PRO A 66 17.05 -8.27 -1.53
N LEU A 67 17.25 -8.01 -0.24
CA LEU A 67 16.48 -8.58 0.87
C LEU A 67 15.60 -7.50 1.51
N PRO A 68 14.26 -7.62 1.42
CA PRO A 68 13.34 -6.73 2.13
C PRO A 68 13.45 -7.05 3.62
N SER A 69 14.12 -6.20 4.40
CA SER A 69 14.24 -6.16 5.89
C SER A 69 15.62 -5.70 6.39
N GLY A 70 16.60 -5.48 5.50
CA GLY A 70 17.88 -4.87 5.91
C GLY A 70 17.73 -3.36 6.18
N PRO A 71 18.64 -2.75 6.96
CA PRO A 71 18.67 -1.29 7.09
C PRO A 71 19.01 -0.65 5.73
N GLY A 72 18.27 0.39 5.32
CA GLY A 72 18.59 1.17 4.12
C GLY A 72 17.38 1.68 3.35
N ILE A 73 16.47 0.79 2.93
CA ILE A 73 15.33 1.15 2.08
C ILE A 73 14.08 0.35 2.49
N THR A 74 13.04 1.05 2.96
CA THR A 74 11.75 0.43 3.31
C THR A 74 10.86 0.36 2.06
N PRO A 75 10.43 -0.84 1.60
CA PRO A 75 9.48 -0.94 0.50
C PRO A 75 8.14 -0.31 0.87
N PHE A 76 7.39 0.09 -0.16
CA PHE A 76 5.95 0.24 -0.03
C PHE A 76 5.32 -1.13 0.15
N ILE A 77 4.29 -1.22 1.00
CA ILE A 77 3.62 -2.49 1.28
C ILE A 77 2.15 -2.35 0.93
N VAL A 78 1.66 -3.27 0.12
CA VAL A 78 0.22 -3.52 -0.03
C VAL A 78 -0.11 -4.75 0.81
N GLU A 79 -0.82 -4.51 1.90
CA GLU A 79 -1.25 -5.54 2.84
C GLU A 79 -2.68 -5.99 2.52
N VAL A 80 -2.90 -7.30 2.59
CA VAL A 80 -4.24 -7.86 2.59
C VAL A 80 -4.53 -8.40 3.98
N SER A 81 -5.60 -7.91 4.59
CA SER A 81 -6.11 -8.45 5.85
C SER A 81 -7.56 -8.93 5.71
N GLU A 82 -7.86 -10.05 6.37
CA GLU A 82 -9.19 -10.66 6.45
C GLU A 82 -9.61 -10.80 7.91
N GLY A 83 -10.73 -10.17 8.29
CA GLY A 83 -11.28 -10.25 9.63
C GLY A 83 -12.17 -9.07 10.01
N SER A 84 -12.58 -9.02 11.27
CA SER A 84 -13.35 -7.91 11.80
C SER A 84 -12.55 -6.61 11.78
N LEU A 85 -13.25 -5.46 11.80
CA LEU A 85 -12.60 -4.17 12.00
C LEU A 85 -11.83 -4.12 13.33
N GLU A 86 -12.33 -4.80 14.37
CA GLU A 86 -11.63 -4.93 15.65
C GLU A 86 -10.28 -5.63 15.50
N ALA A 87 -10.23 -6.77 14.78
CA ALA A 87 -8.97 -7.46 14.51
C ALA A 87 -8.01 -6.58 13.70
N PHE A 88 -8.53 -5.81 12.74
CA PHE A 88 -7.74 -4.83 11.99
C PHE A 88 -7.13 -3.75 12.91
N ARG A 89 -7.88 -3.24 13.90
CA ARG A 89 -7.42 -2.23 14.88
C ARG A 89 -6.48 -2.79 15.95
N GLN A 90 -6.55 -4.08 16.24
CA GLN A 90 -5.53 -4.74 17.06
C GLN A 90 -4.19 -4.81 16.33
N ALA A 91 -4.22 -4.94 15.00
CA ALA A 91 -3.03 -4.97 14.16
C ALA A 91 -2.47 -3.57 13.80
N ASN A 92 -3.35 -2.56 13.71
CA ASN A 92 -3.00 -1.20 13.30
C ASN A 92 -3.48 -0.21 14.36
N MET A 93 -2.57 0.60 14.90
CA MET A 93 -2.90 1.58 15.95
C MET A 93 -4.01 2.52 15.47
N GLU A 94 -4.85 2.93 16.41
CA GLU A 94 -5.88 3.95 16.16
C GLU A 94 -5.20 5.22 15.63
N PRO A 95 -5.70 5.78 14.51
CA PRO A 95 -5.02 6.89 13.87
C PRO A 95 -5.24 8.19 14.64
N ALA A 96 -4.27 9.09 14.56
CA ALA A 96 -4.41 10.46 15.07
C ALA A 96 -5.34 11.29 14.17
N GLU A 97 -5.43 10.94 12.88
CA GLU A 97 -6.27 11.62 11.90
C GLU A 97 -6.80 10.61 10.87
N SER A 98 -8.02 10.80 10.41
CA SER A 98 -8.60 10.00 9.34
C SER A 98 -9.53 10.84 8.46
N ALA A 99 -9.53 10.53 7.16
CA ALA A 99 -10.44 11.10 6.18
C ALA A 99 -10.84 10.05 5.14
N VAL A 100 -11.91 10.32 4.39
CA VAL A 100 -12.27 9.53 3.21
C VAL A 100 -11.83 10.31 1.97
N LEU A 101 -11.06 9.64 1.11
CA LEU A 101 -10.57 10.16 -0.16
C LEU A 101 -11.24 9.41 -1.32
N ASP A 102 -11.34 10.07 -2.48
CA ASP A 102 -11.62 9.39 -3.75
C ASP A 102 -10.28 9.08 -4.42
N ILE A 103 -9.99 7.78 -4.63
CA ILE A 103 -8.79 7.31 -5.33
C ILE A 103 -9.23 6.32 -6.39
N GLY A 104 -9.02 6.67 -7.66
CA GLY A 104 -9.43 5.81 -8.78
C GLY A 104 -10.94 5.53 -8.83
N GLY A 105 -11.78 6.45 -8.32
CA GLY A 105 -13.23 6.27 -8.23
C GLY A 105 -13.69 5.36 -7.09
N LEU A 106 -12.78 4.99 -6.17
CA LEU A 106 -13.09 4.24 -4.96
C LEU A 106 -13.03 5.16 -3.74
N ALA A 107 -13.99 4.99 -2.82
CA ALA A 107 -13.92 5.61 -1.51
C ALA A 107 -12.87 4.87 -0.65
N VAL A 108 -11.82 5.59 -0.26
CA VAL A 108 -10.67 5.04 0.47
C VAL A 108 -10.54 5.76 1.79
N THR A 109 -10.42 5.01 2.88
CA THR A 109 -10.12 5.60 4.19
C THR A 109 -8.62 5.87 4.25
N TRP A 110 -8.23 7.13 4.27
CA TRP A 110 -6.88 7.55 4.62
C TRP A 110 -6.77 7.71 6.13
N GLU A 111 -5.64 7.27 6.68
CA GLU A 111 -5.33 7.38 8.09
C GLU A 111 -3.88 7.78 8.28
N ARG A 112 -3.67 8.65 9.28
CA ARG A 112 -2.35 9.04 9.76
C ARG A 112 -2.19 8.66 11.21
N GLU A 113 -1.22 7.81 11.47
CA GLU A 113 -0.78 7.42 12.81
C GLU A 113 0.45 8.25 13.20
N ALA A 114 0.40 8.93 14.35
CA ALA A 114 1.57 9.61 14.88
C ALA A 114 2.52 8.59 15.52
N VAL A 115 3.77 8.55 15.05
CA VAL A 115 4.86 7.75 15.65
C VAL A 115 5.61 8.60 16.67
N THR A 116 5.89 9.85 16.30
CA THR A 116 6.39 10.93 17.18
C THR A 116 5.69 12.23 16.79
N ASP A 117 6.06 13.35 17.42
CA ASP A 117 5.55 14.67 17.03
C ASP A 117 5.95 15.08 15.60
N GLU A 118 7.01 14.47 15.05
CA GLU A 118 7.57 14.80 13.72
C GLU A 118 7.40 13.67 12.70
N LEU A 119 7.17 12.44 13.16
CA LEU A 119 7.08 11.25 12.32
C LEU A 119 5.69 10.65 12.36
N SER A 120 5.19 10.23 11.21
CA SER A 120 3.90 9.55 11.10
C SER A 120 3.95 8.40 10.11
N LEU A 121 3.05 7.43 10.31
CA LEU A 121 2.78 6.37 9.36
C LEU A 121 1.44 6.66 8.69
N GLU A 122 1.45 6.74 7.36
CA GLU A 122 0.24 6.92 6.58
C GLU A 122 -0.20 5.60 5.95
N ARG A 123 -1.51 5.40 5.87
CA ARG A 123 -2.12 4.24 5.23
C ARG A 123 -3.39 4.61 4.48
N TYR A 124 -3.64 3.88 3.40
CA TYR A 124 -4.81 4.03 2.55
C TYR A 124 -5.55 2.69 2.50
N ILE A 125 -6.74 2.65 3.07
CA ILE A 125 -7.49 1.42 3.35
C ILE A 125 -8.61 1.31 2.33
N PHE A 126 -8.47 0.36 1.41
CA PHE A 126 -9.49 -0.03 0.46
C PHE A 126 -10.34 -1.15 1.06
N GLN A 127 -11.55 -0.80 1.51
CA GLN A 127 -12.52 -1.79 1.98
C GLN A 127 -13.18 -2.46 0.77
N HIS A 128 -13.20 -3.80 0.74
CA HIS A 128 -13.86 -4.53 -0.33
C HIS A 128 -15.38 -4.24 -0.32
N PRO A 129 -16.01 -3.88 -1.46
CA PRO A 129 -17.38 -3.34 -1.50
C PRO A 129 -18.47 -4.35 -1.14
N ARG A 130 -18.15 -5.64 -1.20
CA ARG A 130 -19.08 -6.75 -0.91
C ARG A 130 -18.59 -7.71 0.17
N ASN A 131 -17.41 -7.45 0.72
CA ASN A 131 -16.79 -8.32 1.73
C ASN A 131 -16.23 -7.44 2.84
N GLU A 132 -17.02 -7.21 3.88
CA GLU A 132 -16.64 -6.36 5.00
C GLU A 132 -15.43 -6.88 5.80
N ALA A 133 -15.09 -8.17 5.64
CA ALA A 133 -13.93 -8.76 6.28
C ALA A 133 -12.62 -8.43 5.54
N LEU A 134 -12.66 -8.14 4.24
CA LEU A 134 -11.48 -7.99 3.40
C LEU A 134 -11.08 -6.51 3.23
N ARG A 135 -9.86 -6.19 3.62
CA ARG A 135 -9.25 -4.87 3.44
C ARG A 135 -7.93 -5.02 2.69
N VAL A 136 -7.70 -4.12 1.75
CA VAL A 136 -6.39 -3.96 1.11
C VAL A 136 -5.83 -2.61 1.54
N THR A 137 -4.72 -2.62 2.27
CA THR A 137 -4.13 -1.44 2.87
C THR A 137 -2.80 -1.12 2.19
N PHE A 138 -2.68 0.08 1.66
CA PHE A 138 -1.42 0.60 1.13
C PHE A 138 -0.71 1.36 2.24
N HIS A 139 0.47 0.90 2.63
CA HIS A 139 1.32 1.55 3.63
C HIS A 139 2.32 2.46 2.94
N ASP A 140 2.37 3.70 3.38
CA ASP A 140 3.26 4.73 2.88
C ASP A 140 4.41 4.98 3.88
N PRO A 141 5.61 4.45 3.60
CA PRO A 141 6.76 4.64 4.46
C PRO A 141 7.49 5.96 4.20
N VAL A 142 6.99 6.82 3.30
CA VAL A 142 7.69 8.02 2.81
C VAL A 142 7.05 9.31 3.33
N SER A 143 5.74 9.51 3.14
CA SER A 143 5.09 10.82 3.40
C SER A 143 5.31 11.36 4.80
N GLY A 144 5.14 10.51 5.82
CA GLY A 144 5.27 10.90 7.22
C GLY A 144 6.70 10.91 7.76
N PHE A 145 7.72 10.79 6.90
CA PHE A 145 9.13 10.75 7.29
C PHE A 145 9.94 11.79 6.48
N PRO A 146 10.23 12.99 7.04
CA PRO A 146 10.79 14.10 6.27
C PRO A 146 12.07 13.79 5.49
N GLU A 147 12.99 13.02 6.09
CA GLU A 147 14.23 12.62 5.42
C GLU A 147 13.97 11.70 4.21
N ARG A 148 13.03 10.75 4.35
CA ARG A 148 12.65 9.85 3.25
C ARG A 148 11.91 10.61 2.17
N LEU A 149 11.02 11.53 2.55
CA LEU A 149 10.30 12.39 1.61
C LEU A 149 11.27 13.25 0.79
N ALA A 150 12.27 13.87 1.44
CA ALA A 150 13.28 14.67 0.76
C ALA A 150 14.14 13.84 -0.21
N ALA A 151 14.50 12.61 0.16
CA ALA A 151 15.33 11.73 -0.66
C ALA A 151 14.54 11.02 -1.77
N HIS A 152 13.26 10.72 -1.54
CA HIS A 152 12.51 9.72 -2.30
C HIS A 152 11.08 10.15 -2.68
N GLY A 153 10.72 11.43 -2.54
CA GLY A 153 9.37 11.93 -2.83
C GLY A 153 8.84 11.57 -4.24
N TRP A 154 9.72 11.40 -5.22
CA TRP A 154 9.32 10.94 -6.56
C TRP A 154 8.74 9.51 -6.56
N THR A 155 9.16 8.65 -5.63
CA THR A 155 8.60 7.29 -5.49
C THR A 155 7.19 7.33 -4.93
N LEU A 156 6.90 8.31 -4.08
CA LEU A 156 5.56 8.53 -3.53
C LEU A 156 4.57 8.93 -4.62
N ASP A 157 4.94 9.82 -5.54
CA ASP A 157 4.07 10.19 -6.67
C ASP A 157 3.73 8.99 -7.56
N THR A 158 4.73 8.14 -7.79
CA THR A 158 4.54 6.89 -8.53
C THR A 158 3.66 5.91 -7.75
N PHE A 159 3.87 5.76 -6.44
CA PHE A 159 3.04 4.92 -5.59
C PHE A 159 1.58 5.39 -5.55
N LYS A 160 1.35 6.70 -5.47
CA LYS A 160 0.01 7.29 -5.58
C LYS A 160 -0.62 7.00 -6.94
N THR A 161 0.16 7.05 -8.02
CA THR A 161 -0.32 6.65 -9.36
C THR A 161 -0.65 5.16 -9.42
N ILE A 162 0.14 4.27 -8.80
CA ILE A 162 -0.20 2.84 -8.67
C ILE A 162 -1.55 2.68 -7.96
N MET A 163 -1.76 3.40 -6.85
CA MET A 163 -3.01 3.34 -6.09
C MET A 163 -4.25 3.73 -6.91
N THR A 164 -4.16 4.70 -7.84
CA THR A 164 -5.31 5.06 -8.69
C THR A 164 -5.71 3.98 -9.68
N THR A 165 -4.82 3.02 -9.96
CA THR A 165 -5.11 1.87 -10.84
C THR A 165 -5.71 0.67 -10.10
N PHE A 166 -5.81 0.76 -8.76
CA PHE A 166 -6.33 -0.32 -7.95
C PHE A 166 -7.81 -0.58 -8.22
N ALA A 167 -8.17 -1.85 -8.37
CA ALA A 167 -9.56 -2.25 -8.54
C ALA A 167 -9.85 -3.62 -7.90
N PHE A 168 -11.01 -3.71 -7.25
CA PHE A 168 -11.64 -4.99 -6.93
C PHE A 168 -12.43 -5.51 -8.15
N PHE A 169 -12.44 -6.82 -8.38
CA PHE A 169 -13.14 -7.44 -9.51
C PHE A 169 -13.99 -8.67 -9.15
N ARG A 170 -14.18 -8.98 -7.86
CA ARG A 170 -15.08 -10.06 -7.40
C ARG A 170 -16.09 -9.55 -6.38
#